data_AF-A0AAD5BHT1-F1
#
_entry.id   AF-A0AAD5BHT1-F1
#
_cell.length_a   1.000
_cell.length_b   1.000
_cell.length_c   1.000
_cell.angle_alpha   90.00
_cell.angle_beta   90.00
_cell.angle_gamma   90.00
#
_symmetry.space_group_name_H-M   'P 1'
#
loop_
_entity.id
_entity.type
_entity.pdbx_description
1 polymer ?
#
loop_
_entity_poly.entity_id
_entity_poly.type
_entity_poly.pdbx_seq_one_letter_code
_entity_poly.pdbx_strand_id
1 'polypeptide(L)'
;MSEDEQLQQEINLLERDVVKLEDELEQLAHDESALLKEVAKLEQLQEEQNEPLVEDHRDVVPIIKHTYFDPSIAQFFDDAEATTQVQPLEKRFIDKADTKENIMYENILRMSGVTAFPINKHLFPNDEILGIRFDTFSSKSRSFKQPHYVILLKSKLKNEQSFWRVHKTTLPVHVPLDRYQEELEKTHDLDKFATSIHLYLARDNEKKESDT
;
A
#
# COMPACT_ATOMS: atom_id res chain seq x y z
N MET A 1 -11.32 27.89 54.41
CA MET A 1 -12.17 27.94 53.20
C MET A 1 -13.25 26.90 53.39
N SER A 2 -14.50 27.30 53.24
CA SER A 2 -15.66 26.41 53.40
C SER A 2 -15.67 25.38 52.26
N GLU A 3 -16.20 24.17 52.49
CA GLU A 3 -16.40 23.17 51.41
C GLU A 3 -17.25 23.76 50.27
N ASP A 4 -18.22 24.61 50.60
CA ASP A 4 -19.02 25.37 49.62
C ASP A 4 -18.17 26.31 48.75
N GLU A 5 -17.11 26.92 49.29
CA GLU A 5 -16.22 27.80 48.50
C GLU A 5 -15.37 26.99 47.52
N GLN A 6 -14.97 25.76 47.89
CA GLN A 6 -14.21 24.87 47.02
C GLN A 6 -15.08 24.33 45.88
N LEU A 7 -16.31 23.89 46.18
CA LEU A 7 -17.26 23.47 45.16
C LEU A 7 -17.60 24.60 44.19
N GLN A 8 -17.82 25.83 44.69
CA GLN A 8 -18.10 26.96 43.83
C GLN A 8 -16.92 27.27 42.90
N GLN A 9 -15.68 27.09 43.38
CA GLN A 9 -14.48 27.31 42.58
C GLN A 9 -14.30 26.25 41.49
N GLU A 10 -14.63 24.99 41.79
CA GLU A 10 -14.61 23.88 40.82
C GLU A 10 -15.69 24.04 39.75
N ILE A 11 -16.91 24.44 40.13
CA ILE A 11 -18.00 24.73 39.17
C ILE A 11 -17.58 25.84 38.19
N ASN A 12 -16.99 26.93 38.68
CA ASN A 12 -16.52 28.02 37.83
C ASN A 12 -15.39 27.59 36.87
N LEU A 13 -14.55 26.62 37.26
CA LEU A 13 -13.51 26.07 36.39
C LEU A 13 -14.12 25.17 35.31
N LEU A 14 -15.06 24.30 35.68
CA LEU A 14 -15.78 23.44 34.76
C LEU A 14 -16.58 24.25 33.73
N GLU A 15 -17.28 25.30 34.15
CA GLU A 15 -18.02 26.19 33.25
C GLU A 15 -17.08 26.86 32.23
N ARG A 16 -15.89 27.27 32.66
CA ARG A 16 -14.88 27.81 31.74
C ARG A 16 -14.38 26.79 30.74
N ASP A 17 -14.20 25.55 31.15
CA ASP A 17 -13.70 24.50 30.27
C ASP A 17 -14.77 24.03 29.28
N VAL A 18 -16.04 24.03 29.68
CA VAL A 18 -17.17 23.81 28.75
C VAL A 18 -17.17 24.87 27.65
N VAL A 19 -17.05 26.15 27.99
CA VAL A 19 -17.01 27.23 26.99
C VAL A 19 -15.84 27.08 26.02
N LYS A 20 -14.64 26.71 26.52
CA LYS A 20 -13.49 26.46 25.64
C LYS A 20 -13.73 25.30 24.68
N LEU A 21 -14.33 24.21 25.18
CA LEU A 21 -14.63 23.04 24.36
C LEU A 21 -15.69 23.34 23.30
N GLU A 22 -16.66 24.20 23.62
CA GLU A 22 -17.64 24.70 22.65
C GLU A 22 -16.97 25.53 21.54
N ASP A 23 -16.06 26.44 21.90
CA ASP A 23 -15.28 27.23 20.93
C ASP A 23 -14.38 26.33 20.04
N GLU A 24 -13.75 25.30 20.61
CA GLU A 24 -12.93 24.33 19.87
C GLU A 24 -13.78 23.49 18.90
N LEU A 25 -14.98 23.08 19.32
CA LEU A 25 -15.93 22.37 18.45
C LEU A 25 -16.39 23.23 17.28
N GLU A 26 -16.63 24.53 17.50
CA GLU A 26 -17.04 25.45 16.43
C GLU A 26 -15.92 25.65 15.41
N GLN A 27 -14.66 25.77 15.88
CA GLN A 27 -13.49 25.84 14.99
C GLN A 27 -13.31 24.57 14.17
N LEU A 28 -13.43 23.39 14.80
CA LEU A 28 -13.34 22.10 14.12
C LEU A 28 -14.43 21.93 13.06
N ALA A 29 -15.66 22.36 13.34
CA ALA A 29 -16.76 22.31 12.38
C ALA A 29 -16.51 23.24 11.18
N HIS A 30 -15.89 24.40 11.41
CA HIS A 30 -15.49 25.31 10.34
C HIS A 30 -14.41 24.68 9.44
N ASP A 31 -13.40 24.07 10.04
CA ASP A 31 -12.30 23.42 9.32
C ASP A 31 -12.79 22.19 8.52
N GLU A 32 -13.69 21.40 9.09
CA GLU A 32 -14.33 20.27 8.39
C GLU A 32 -15.09 20.77 7.14
N SER A 33 -15.85 21.86 7.27
CA SER A 33 -16.55 22.46 6.13
C SER A 33 -15.60 22.95 5.03
N ALA A 34 -14.45 23.52 5.42
CA ALA A 34 -13.44 23.96 4.47
C ALA A 34 -12.78 22.79 3.74
N LEU A 35 -12.44 21.71 4.47
CA LEU A 35 -11.84 20.50 3.90
C LEU A 35 -12.79 19.78 2.95
N LEU A 36 -14.09 19.66 3.29
CA LEU A 36 -15.09 19.05 2.42
C LEU A 36 -15.22 19.78 1.08
N LYS A 37 -15.11 21.11 1.07
CA LYS A 37 -15.10 21.90 -0.17
C LYS A 37 -13.87 21.63 -1.02
N GLU A 38 -12.71 21.46 -0.41
CA GLU A 38 -11.48 21.17 -1.15
C GLU A 38 -11.49 19.73 -1.71
N VAL A 39 -12.01 18.76 -0.95
CA VAL A 39 -12.20 17.38 -1.44
C VAL A 39 -13.12 17.37 -2.66
N ALA A 40 -14.27 18.04 -2.60
CA ALA A 40 -15.20 18.12 -3.72
C ALA A 40 -14.56 18.75 -4.97
N LYS A 41 -13.71 19.77 -4.79
CA LYS A 41 -12.97 20.41 -5.88
C LYS A 41 -11.91 19.47 -6.49
N LEU A 42 -11.22 18.69 -5.67
CA LEU A 42 -10.24 17.71 -6.15
C LEU A 42 -10.90 16.54 -6.89
N GLU A 43 -12.07 16.09 -6.43
CA GLU A 43 -12.87 15.07 -7.11
C GLU A 43 -13.31 15.55 -8.51
N GLN A 44 -13.77 16.79 -8.64
CA GLN A 44 -14.11 17.38 -9.95
C GLN A 44 -12.91 17.43 -10.90
N LEU A 45 -11.73 17.84 -10.41
CA LEU A 45 -10.50 17.86 -11.21
C LEU A 45 -10.05 16.45 -11.64
N GLN A 46 -10.34 15.44 -10.82
CA GLN A 46 -10.04 14.05 -11.14
C GLN A 46 -11.03 13.48 -12.17
N GLU A 47 -12.30 13.87 -12.13
CA GLU A 47 -13.29 13.50 -13.15
C GLU A 47 -12.97 14.14 -14.51
N GLU A 48 -12.58 15.42 -14.55
CA GLU A 48 -12.14 16.10 -15.78
C GLU A 48 -10.90 15.45 -16.42
N GLN A 49 -10.02 14.84 -15.62
CA GLN A 49 -8.84 14.11 -16.12
C GLN A 49 -9.14 12.66 -16.55
N ASN A 50 -10.31 12.12 -16.20
CA ASN A 50 -10.72 10.74 -16.49
C ASN A 50 -11.78 10.64 -17.61
N GLU A 51 -12.09 11.73 -18.32
CA GLU A 51 -12.87 11.69 -19.56
C GLU A 51 -12.18 10.76 -20.58
N PRO A 52 -12.81 9.63 -20.97
CA PRO A 52 -12.20 8.71 -21.92
C PRO A 52 -12.19 9.34 -23.31
N LEU A 53 -11.02 9.37 -23.96
CA LEU A 53 -10.91 9.58 -25.39
C LEU A 53 -11.75 8.51 -26.11
N VAL A 54 -12.87 8.94 -26.70
CA VAL A 54 -13.67 8.11 -27.61
C VAL A 54 -12.88 7.90 -28.89
N GLU A 55 -12.04 6.87 -28.93
CA GLU A 55 -11.55 6.32 -30.20
C GLU A 55 -12.51 5.25 -30.69
N ASP A 56 -13.27 5.64 -31.71
CA ASP A 56 -14.06 4.75 -32.54
C ASP A 56 -13.12 3.86 -33.38
N HIS A 57 -13.37 2.55 -33.32
CA HIS A 57 -13.03 1.49 -34.28
C HIS A 57 -12.11 0.33 -33.82
N ARG A 58 -12.80 -0.82 -33.65
CA ARG A 58 -12.48 -2.20 -34.09
C ARG A 58 -11.79 -3.15 -33.10
N ASP A 59 -12.60 -4.14 -32.70
CA ASP A 59 -12.29 -5.54 -32.39
C ASP A 59 -11.03 -5.88 -31.59
N VAL A 60 -11.24 -6.11 -30.30
CA VAL A 60 -10.31 -6.77 -29.39
C VAL A 60 -10.32 -8.29 -29.64
N VAL A 61 -9.24 -8.83 -30.19
CA VAL A 61 -8.78 -10.21 -29.93
C VAL A 61 -7.24 -10.31 -30.10
N PRO A 62 -6.60 -11.33 -29.50
CA PRO A 62 -5.78 -11.27 -28.29
C PRO A 62 -4.28 -11.00 -28.55
N ILE A 63 -3.54 -10.59 -27.51
CA ILE A 63 -2.06 -10.56 -27.54
C ILE A 63 -1.56 -12.00 -27.64
N ILE A 64 -1.18 -12.41 -28.85
CA ILE A 64 -0.50 -13.68 -29.10
C ILE A 64 0.95 -13.52 -28.68
N LYS A 65 1.33 -14.17 -27.57
CA LYS A 65 2.74 -14.45 -27.25
C LYS A 65 3.08 -15.84 -27.77
N HIS A 66 3.91 -15.98 -28.80
CA HIS A 66 4.63 -17.24 -29.08
C HIS A 66 6.06 -17.00 -29.56
N THR A 67 6.97 -17.21 -28.61
CA THR A 67 8.42 -17.33 -28.70
C THR A 67 8.86 -18.61 -29.41
N TYR A 68 8.45 -18.83 -30.67
CA TYR A 68 9.01 -19.88 -31.52
C TYR A 68 9.02 -19.41 -32.97
N PHE A 69 10.06 -18.66 -33.35
CA PHE A 69 10.34 -18.43 -34.77
C PHE A 69 10.99 -19.71 -35.32
N ASP A 70 10.38 -20.30 -36.34
CA ASP A 70 10.91 -21.49 -37.01
C ASP A 70 12.19 -21.09 -37.78
N PRO A 71 13.35 -21.70 -37.50
CA PRO A 71 14.60 -21.39 -38.20
C PRO A 71 14.49 -21.56 -39.73
N SER A 72 13.54 -22.37 -40.21
CA SER A 72 13.36 -22.65 -41.63
C SER A 72 12.78 -21.48 -42.44
N ILE A 73 12.23 -20.45 -41.79
CA ILE A 73 11.69 -19.27 -42.48
C ILE A 73 12.53 -18.00 -42.27
N ALA A 74 13.61 -18.07 -41.48
CA ALA A 74 14.46 -16.92 -41.15
C ALA A 74 15.06 -16.24 -42.41
N GLN A 75 15.45 -17.04 -43.41
CA GLN A 75 16.05 -16.58 -44.66
C GLN A 75 15.14 -15.68 -45.52
N PHE A 76 13.82 -15.67 -45.29
CA PHE A 76 12.89 -14.81 -46.05
C PHE A 76 12.80 -13.38 -45.48
N PHE A 77 13.45 -13.10 -44.34
CA PHE A 77 13.40 -11.82 -43.66
C PHE A 77 14.76 -11.09 -43.61
N ASP A 78 15.84 -11.73 -44.08
CA ASP A 78 17.18 -11.10 -44.16
C ASP A 78 17.35 -10.20 -45.40
N ASP A 79 16.45 -10.28 -46.38
CA ASP A 79 16.49 -9.47 -47.60
C ASP A 79 15.63 -8.20 -47.48
N ALA A 80 16.04 -7.27 -46.63
CA ALA A 80 15.60 -5.88 -46.70
C ALA A 80 16.68 -4.92 -46.19
N GLU A 81 17.82 -4.88 -46.88
CA GLU A 81 18.66 -3.67 -46.89
C GLU A 81 17.90 -2.54 -47.62
N ALA A 82 16.94 -1.93 -46.93
CA ALA A 82 16.37 -0.65 -47.30
C ALA A 82 16.54 0.30 -46.11
N THR A 83 17.48 1.22 -46.30
CA THR A 83 17.86 2.33 -45.44
C THR A 83 16.65 3.06 -44.87
N THR A 84 16.16 2.62 -43.71
CA THR A 84 15.28 3.43 -42.87
C THR A 84 16.09 3.77 -41.66
N GLN A 85 16.44 5.05 -41.53
CA GLN A 85 17.00 5.60 -40.31
C GLN A 85 16.12 5.08 -39.17
N VAL A 86 16.69 4.19 -38.34
CA VAL A 86 16.09 3.81 -37.07
C VAL A 86 16.12 5.09 -36.26
N GLN A 87 15.06 5.91 -36.38
CA GLN A 87 14.78 6.89 -35.36
C GLN A 87 14.82 6.11 -34.06
N PRO A 88 15.60 6.55 -33.05
CA PRO A 88 15.66 5.83 -31.80
C PRO A 88 14.21 5.68 -31.35
N LEU A 89 13.72 4.43 -31.29
CA LEU A 89 12.42 4.13 -30.69
C LEU A 89 12.40 4.96 -29.41
N GLU A 90 11.53 5.99 -29.37
CA GLU A 90 11.63 7.01 -28.34
C GLU A 90 11.73 6.28 -27.01
N LYS A 91 12.81 6.52 -26.24
CA LYS A 91 13.08 5.82 -24.98
C LYS A 91 11.83 5.70 -24.10
N ARG A 92 10.93 6.68 -24.20
CA ARG A 92 9.59 6.70 -23.60
C ARG A 92 8.73 5.45 -23.86
N PHE A 93 8.74 4.85 -25.06
CA PHE A 93 7.95 3.64 -25.36
C PHE A 93 8.60 2.37 -24.78
N ILE A 94 9.93 2.32 -24.76
CA ILE A 94 10.69 1.23 -24.13
C ILE A 94 10.55 1.33 -22.61
N ASP A 95 10.71 2.53 -22.04
CA ASP A 95 10.48 2.83 -20.61
C ASP A 95 9.02 2.54 -20.19
N LYS A 96 8.04 2.79 -21.07
CA LYS A 96 6.61 2.47 -20.84
C LYS A 96 6.30 0.98 -20.95
N ALA A 97 6.93 0.28 -21.87
CA ALA A 97 6.80 -1.18 -21.99
C ALA A 97 7.47 -1.88 -20.80
N ASP A 98 8.67 -1.43 -20.41
CA ASP A 98 9.40 -1.90 -19.24
C ASP A 98 8.64 -1.61 -17.95
N THR A 99 8.01 -0.43 -17.81
CA THR A 99 7.15 -0.16 -16.64
C THR A 99 5.91 -1.03 -16.61
N LYS A 100 5.24 -1.26 -17.75
CA LYS A 100 4.07 -2.17 -17.80
C LYS A 100 4.46 -3.61 -17.46
N GLU A 101 5.58 -4.08 -17.98
CA GLU A 101 6.11 -5.41 -17.68
C GLU A 101 6.53 -5.53 -16.21
N ASN A 102 7.21 -4.51 -15.66
CA ASN A 102 7.57 -4.45 -14.24
C ASN A 102 6.34 -4.45 -13.32
N ILE A 103 5.27 -3.71 -13.68
CA ILE A 103 3.99 -3.73 -12.95
C ILE A 103 3.36 -5.13 -13.03
N MET A 104 3.41 -5.78 -14.20
CA MET A 104 2.87 -7.13 -14.35
C MET A 104 3.65 -8.14 -13.49
N TYR A 105 4.98 -8.08 -13.48
CA TYR A 105 5.80 -8.94 -12.62
C TYR A 105 5.53 -8.67 -11.14
N GLU A 106 5.43 -7.41 -10.72
CA GLU A 106 5.07 -7.06 -9.34
C GLU A 106 3.71 -7.66 -8.95
N ASN A 107 2.70 -7.55 -9.83
CA ASN A 107 1.39 -8.14 -9.58
C ASN A 107 1.45 -9.67 -9.45
N ILE A 108 2.23 -10.35 -10.29
CA ILE A 108 2.45 -11.80 -10.20
C ILE A 108 3.12 -12.16 -8.88
N LEU A 109 4.14 -11.41 -8.46
CA LEU A 109 4.81 -11.62 -7.17
C LEU A 109 3.85 -11.41 -6.00
N ARG A 110 2.94 -10.43 -6.08
CA ARG A 110 1.92 -10.18 -5.05
C ARG A 110 0.86 -11.27 -4.94
N MET A 111 0.66 -12.07 -5.98
CA MET A 111 -0.21 -13.25 -5.88
C MET A 111 0.31 -14.31 -4.90
N SER A 112 1.58 -14.25 -4.50
CA SER A 112 2.13 -15.11 -3.44
C SER A 112 1.53 -14.82 -2.05
N GLY A 113 0.86 -13.68 -1.86
CA GLY A 113 0.20 -13.30 -0.61
C GLY A 113 1.09 -12.56 0.39
N VAL A 114 2.41 -12.58 0.22
CA VAL A 114 3.37 -11.83 1.05
C VAL A 114 4.41 -11.19 0.15
N THR A 115 4.55 -9.87 0.22
CA THR A 115 5.57 -9.15 -0.55
C THR A 115 6.24 -8.07 0.28
N ALA A 116 7.55 -7.90 0.07
CA ALA A 116 8.30 -6.79 0.64
C ALA A 116 8.39 -5.65 -0.38
N PHE A 117 8.29 -4.41 0.08
CA PHE A 117 8.41 -3.22 -0.75
C PHE A 117 9.29 -2.16 -0.08
N PRO A 118 10.09 -1.42 -0.86
CA PRO A 118 10.89 -0.33 -0.34
C PRO A 118 10.01 0.85 0.05
N ILE A 119 10.34 1.53 1.15
CA ILE A 119 9.71 2.80 1.53
C ILE A 119 10.68 3.93 1.21
N ASN A 120 10.13 5.07 0.80
CA ASN A 120 10.91 6.23 0.39
C ASN A 120 11.85 6.68 1.54
N LYS A 121 13.16 6.60 1.27
CA LYS A 121 14.22 6.97 2.23
C LYS A 121 14.18 8.44 2.62
N HIS A 122 13.59 9.31 1.81
CA HIS A 122 13.46 10.73 2.16
C HIS A 122 12.58 10.97 3.39
N LEU A 123 11.64 10.06 3.68
CA LEU A 123 10.82 10.11 4.89
C LEU A 123 11.58 9.59 6.13
N PHE A 124 12.64 8.81 5.93
CA PHE A 124 13.43 8.12 6.96
C PHE A 124 14.93 8.21 6.64
N PRO A 125 15.54 9.41 6.65
CA PRO A 125 16.89 9.62 6.09
C PRO A 125 18.00 8.87 6.84
N ASN A 126 17.79 8.55 8.12
CA ASN A 126 18.78 7.89 8.97
C ASN A 126 18.45 6.42 9.29
N ASP A 127 17.27 5.94 8.88
CA ASP A 127 16.79 4.61 9.26
C ASP A 127 16.68 3.69 8.04
N GLU A 128 17.07 2.42 8.21
CA GLU A 128 16.73 1.39 7.22
C GLU A 128 15.28 0.95 7.46
N ILE A 129 14.45 1.14 6.44
CA ILE A 129 13.01 0.88 6.50
C ILE A 129 12.60 -0.17 5.47
N LEU A 130 11.68 -1.05 5.85
CA LEU A 130 11.11 -2.08 4.99
C LEU A 130 9.60 -2.16 5.19
N GLY A 131 8.85 -2.13 4.10
CA GLY A 131 7.42 -2.42 4.10
C GLY A 131 7.17 -3.90 3.78
N ILE A 132 6.25 -4.52 4.50
CA ILE A 132 5.70 -5.85 4.18
C ILE A 132 4.21 -5.69 3.93
N ARG A 133 3.75 -6.22 2.81
CA ARG A 133 2.36 -6.27 2.39
C ARG A 133 1.86 -7.70 2.48
N PHE A 134 0.69 -7.86 3.07
CA PHE A 134 -0.03 -9.12 3.21
C PHE A 134 -1.32 -9.04 2.39
N ASP A 135 -1.40 -9.83 1.32
CA ASP A 135 -2.58 -9.98 0.50
C ASP A 135 -3.26 -11.30 0.86
N THR A 136 -4.55 -11.27 1.18
CA THR A 136 -5.35 -12.47 1.46
C THR A 136 -6.37 -12.66 0.36
N PHE A 137 -6.31 -13.80 -0.32
CA PHE A 137 -7.26 -14.17 -1.35
C PHE A 137 -8.52 -14.77 -0.72
N SER A 138 -9.68 -14.29 -1.14
CA SER A 138 -10.98 -14.80 -0.73
C SER A 138 -11.49 -15.80 -1.76
N SER A 139 -11.63 -17.06 -1.35
CA SER A 139 -12.18 -18.11 -2.20
C SER A 139 -13.66 -17.88 -2.50
N LYS A 140 -14.41 -17.33 -1.53
CA LYS A 140 -15.84 -17.03 -1.69
C LYS A 140 -16.11 -15.95 -2.74
N SER A 141 -15.34 -14.85 -2.73
CA SER A 141 -15.51 -13.74 -3.66
C SER A 141 -14.63 -13.83 -4.91
N ARG A 142 -13.69 -14.79 -4.96
CA ARG A 142 -12.67 -14.95 -6.01
C ARG A 142 -11.85 -13.68 -6.24
N SER A 143 -11.59 -12.94 -5.17
CA SER A 143 -10.88 -11.66 -5.22
C SER A 143 -9.95 -11.49 -4.03
N PHE A 144 -8.94 -10.64 -4.16
CA PHE A 144 -8.08 -10.26 -3.04
C PHE A 144 -8.83 -9.28 -2.13
N LYS A 145 -8.77 -9.52 -0.82
CA LYS A 145 -9.26 -8.58 0.19
C LYS A 145 -8.31 -7.37 0.30
N GLN A 146 -8.75 -6.36 1.04
CA GLN A 146 -7.90 -5.22 1.36
C GLN A 146 -6.59 -5.71 2.00
N PRO A 147 -5.43 -5.29 1.49
CA PRO A 147 -4.14 -5.71 2.02
C PRO A 147 -3.89 -5.14 3.41
N HIS A 148 -3.17 -5.92 4.23
CA HIS A 148 -2.60 -5.43 5.47
C HIS A 148 -1.11 -5.12 5.28
N TYR A 149 -0.60 -4.18 6.06
CA TYR A 149 0.76 -3.69 5.97
C TYR A 149 1.43 -3.75 7.32
N VAL A 150 2.72 -4.10 7.32
CA VAL A 150 3.63 -3.96 8.46
C VAL A 150 4.85 -3.18 7.99
N ILE A 151 5.17 -2.12 8.71
CA ILE A 151 6.34 -1.28 8.46
C ILE A 151 7.39 -1.61 9.51
N LEU A 152 8.56 -2.01 9.06
CA LEU A 152 9.70 -2.38 9.90
C LEU A 152 10.78 -1.31 9.83
N LEU A 153 11.33 -0.96 10.98
CA LEU A 153 12.54 -0.16 11.10
C LEU A 153 13.66 -1.02 11.62
N LYS A 154 14.82 -0.94 10.98
CA LYS A 154 16.03 -1.57 11.48
C LYS A 154 16.62 -0.70 12.57
N SER A 155 16.63 -1.21 13.78
CA SER A 155 17.22 -0.56 14.94
C SER A 155 18.58 -1.19 15.25
N LYS A 156 19.50 -0.41 15.82
CA LYS A 156 20.78 -0.91 16.30
C LYS A 156 20.72 -1.06 17.82
N LEU A 157 21.03 -2.25 18.34
CA LEU A 157 21.26 -2.42 19.77
C LEU A 157 22.61 -1.80 20.15
N LYS A 158 22.82 -1.57 21.46
CA LYS A 158 24.11 -1.07 22.01
C LYS A 158 25.31 -1.97 21.66
N ASN A 159 25.07 -3.23 21.29
CA ASN A 159 26.08 -4.23 20.93
C ASN A 159 26.28 -4.36 19.40
N GLU A 160 25.93 -3.34 18.61
CA GLU A 160 26.04 -3.29 17.14
C GLU A 160 25.20 -4.29 16.34
N GLN A 161 24.52 -5.24 17.00
CA GLN A 161 23.56 -6.12 16.33
C GLN A 161 22.34 -5.32 15.88
N SER A 162 22.09 -5.38 14.57
CA SER A 162 20.91 -4.74 13.96
C SER A 162 19.73 -5.71 14.00
N PHE A 163 18.57 -5.22 14.40
CA PHE A 163 17.33 -6.00 14.48
C PHE A 163 16.18 -5.24 13.84
N TRP A 164 15.21 -5.98 13.30
CA TRP A 164 13.98 -5.40 12.75
C TRP A 164 12.95 -5.23 13.85
N ARG A 165 12.30 -4.06 13.88
CA ARG A 165 11.23 -3.76 14.81
C ARG A 165 10.02 -3.22 14.07
N VAL A 166 8.82 -3.69 14.42
CA VAL A 166 7.58 -3.09 13.92
C VAL A 166 7.47 -1.62 14.36
N HIS A 167 7.31 -0.74 13.39
CA HIS A 167 7.07 0.69 13.58
C HIS A 167 5.59 1.04 13.44
N LYS A 168 4.93 0.56 12.39
CA LYS A 168 3.50 0.77 12.13
C LYS A 168 2.89 -0.47 11.51
N THR A 169 1.59 -0.66 11.70
CA THR A 169 0.84 -1.80 11.19
C THR A 169 -0.60 -1.42 10.88
N THR A 170 -1.20 -2.09 9.90
CA THR A 170 -2.65 -2.08 9.65
C THR A 170 -3.29 -3.43 9.95
N LEU A 171 -2.57 -4.34 10.61
CA LEU A 171 -3.10 -5.63 11.03
C LEU A 171 -4.27 -5.45 12.02
N PRO A 172 -5.29 -6.32 11.96
CA PRO A 172 -6.37 -6.30 12.94
C PRO A 172 -5.88 -6.59 14.37
N VAL A 173 -6.58 -6.05 15.37
CA VAL A 173 -6.20 -6.13 16.80
C VAL A 173 -6.13 -7.57 17.32
N HIS A 174 -6.90 -8.50 16.75
CA HIS A 174 -6.86 -9.91 17.16
C HIS A 174 -5.60 -10.65 16.70
N VAL A 175 -4.83 -10.10 15.76
CA VAL A 175 -3.55 -10.67 15.33
C VAL A 175 -2.53 -10.48 16.47
N PRO A 176 -1.91 -11.56 16.99
CA PRO A 176 -0.99 -11.48 18.12
C PRO A 176 0.39 -10.97 17.70
N LEU A 177 0.47 -9.70 17.30
CA LEU A 177 1.68 -9.09 16.73
C LEU A 177 2.85 -9.08 17.72
N ASP A 178 2.60 -8.84 19.00
CA ASP A 178 3.64 -8.81 20.04
C ASP A 178 4.40 -10.13 20.12
N ARG A 179 3.68 -11.25 20.02
CA ARG A 179 4.27 -12.59 19.99
C ARG A 179 5.18 -12.76 18.78
N TYR A 180 4.77 -12.31 17.60
CA TYR A 180 5.58 -12.41 16.39
C TYR A 180 6.80 -11.49 16.44
N GLN A 181 6.67 -10.29 17.02
CA GLN A 181 7.78 -9.37 17.24
C GLN A 181 8.83 -9.95 18.18
N GLU A 182 8.42 -10.53 19.31
CA GLU A 182 9.35 -11.22 20.22
C GLU A 182 10.08 -12.38 19.54
N GLU A 183 9.39 -13.12 18.68
CA GLU A 183 10.00 -14.20 17.92
C GLU A 183 11.02 -13.67 16.91
N LEU A 184 10.68 -12.60 16.19
CA LEU A 184 11.58 -11.91 15.26
C LEU A 184 12.84 -11.39 15.97
N GLU A 185 12.72 -10.83 17.17
CA GLU A 185 13.87 -10.37 17.96
C GLU A 185 14.76 -11.53 18.42
N LYS A 186 14.19 -12.71 18.68
CA LYS A 186 14.95 -13.90 19.10
C LYS A 186 15.64 -14.58 17.91
N THR A 187 14.92 -14.80 16.81
CA THR A 187 15.41 -15.59 15.67
C THR A 187 16.10 -14.76 14.59
N HIS A 188 15.80 -13.45 14.52
CA HIS A 188 16.18 -12.57 13.42
C HIS A 188 15.69 -13.06 12.04
N ASP A 189 14.66 -13.90 12.03
CA ASP A 189 14.12 -14.54 10.82
C ASP A 189 12.87 -13.79 10.33
N LEU A 190 13.10 -12.95 9.33
CA LEU A 190 12.06 -12.11 8.74
C LEU A 190 11.03 -12.92 7.94
N ASP A 191 11.47 -13.96 7.25
CA ASP A 191 10.60 -14.80 6.43
C ASP A 191 9.63 -15.57 7.33
N LYS A 192 10.13 -16.09 8.46
CA LYS A 192 9.29 -16.74 9.48
C LYS A 192 8.29 -15.77 10.10
N PHE A 193 8.72 -14.54 10.41
CA PHE A 193 7.83 -13.50 10.91
C PHE A 193 6.67 -13.21 9.95
N ALA A 194 7.00 -12.94 8.68
CA ALA A 194 6.00 -12.62 7.66
C ALA A 194 5.08 -13.82 7.37
N THR A 195 5.63 -15.02 7.23
CA THR A 195 4.85 -16.24 6.97
C THR A 195 3.90 -16.55 8.12
N SER A 196 4.33 -16.35 9.37
CA SER A 196 3.48 -16.62 10.54
C SER A 196 2.27 -15.69 10.62
N ILE A 197 2.46 -14.41 10.31
CA ILE A 197 1.37 -13.44 10.22
C ILE A 197 0.43 -13.78 9.06
N HIS A 198 0.99 -14.06 7.88
CA HIS A 198 0.20 -14.41 6.70
C HIS A 198 -0.68 -15.64 6.94
N LEU A 199 -0.12 -16.71 7.50
CA LEU A 199 -0.87 -17.93 7.84
C LEU A 199 -1.97 -17.67 8.87
N TYR A 200 -1.74 -16.76 9.82
CA TYR A 200 -2.76 -16.36 10.78
C TYR A 200 -3.91 -15.64 10.07
N LEU A 201 -3.61 -14.65 9.23
CA LEU A 201 -4.62 -13.90 8.46
C LEU A 201 -5.42 -14.80 7.51
N ALA A 202 -4.75 -15.75 6.82
CA ALA A 202 -5.40 -16.71 5.95
C ALA A 202 -6.38 -17.60 6.71
N ARG A 203 -6.00 -18.12 7.88
CA ARG A 203 -6.89 -18.93 8.73
C ARG A 203 -8.06 -18.13 9.29
N ASP A 204 -7.82 -16.88 9.69
CA ASP A 204 -8.88 -15.98 10.15
C ASP A 204 -9.88 -15.68 9.01
N ASN A 205 -9.37 -15.53 7.80
CA ASN A 205 -10.18 -15.35 6.61
C ASN A 205 -11.05 -16.57 6.29
N GLU A 206 -10.47 -17.77 6.30
CA GLU A 206 -11.18 -19.03 6.07
C GLU A 206 -12.32 -19.23 7.07
N LYS A 207 -12.09 -18.95 8.35
CA LYS A 207 -13.13 -19.02 9.40
C LYS A 207 -14.27 -18.05 9.14
N LYS A 208 -13.95 -16.79 8.81
CA LYS A 208 -14.97 -15.79 8.47
C LYS A 208 -15.79 -16.19 7.24
N GLU A 209 -15.17 -16.87 6.28
CA GLU A 209 -15.87 -17.35 5.08
C GLU A 209 -16.71 -18.61 5.34
N SER A 210 -16.33 -19.48 6.29
CA SER A 210 -17.12 -20.67 6.66
C SER A 210 -18.33 -20.35 7.52
N ASP A 211 -18.25 -19.29 8.33
CA ASP A 211 -19.30 -18.91 9.28
C ASP A 211 -20.41 -18.05 8.63
N THR A 212 -20.31 -17.75 7.33
CA THR A 212 -21.25 -16.93 6.54
C THR A 212 -21.87 -17.70 5.39
#